data_AF-A0A415K0A2-F1
#
_entry.id   AF-A0A415K0A2-F1
#
_cell.length_a   1.000
_cell.length_b   1.000
_cell.length_c   1.000
_cell.angle_alpha   90.00
_cell.angle_beta   90.00
_cell.angle_gamma   90.00
#
_symmetry.space_group_name_H-M   'P 1'
#
loop_
_entity.id
_entity.type
_entity.pdbx_description
1 polymer ?
#
loop_
_entity_poly.entity_id
_entity_poly.type
_entity_poly.pdbx_seq_one_letter_code
_entity_poly.pdbx_strand_id
1 'polypeptide(L)'
;MKLESIYDRGIKFHHYCNTAYPLRPNSLAQYEVHDNTAIREVIKKNIEEQDELCLYVHVPFCQSRCKFCEYVVLDKPEEGDADNYVEHLLKEIELYRDIIKNKKIVGYDLGGGTPSYLSIENLTKITESIKKFNLEENMYLSVETTPVIAANDIEKIKALKKLGYNRISMGFQTVSEKLLESLGREGSKSIYEKAVENIRAVGFDRLNIDLMYGFLNQSDEDFANTIKYTIALNPEFITLYRNRYKGTKLESESQGVTLYKVNRQYDIAYNLLKKAGYIANNGKNTFSKIPKDMGTSSYLTKRVINATSYIGFGLGAQSFCGNYLAYNLGCADHMLNKYFDAIDNGIFPINDIADLPIEEVHAKALSVMFYFGFISMKAFKKRFNEDFKDVYGAQIEFLQNHRLMEYVDEDTFMLTDYGAAHLYGIIPLFYSERSINEMFAMSERWLNDKKGEEIFLEKYDRKAYDAPSIAVDLIVLNKDKSKVLLITRGAHPYVNYLALPGGFYQNTDDTIEYAAARELLEETSISVNITEENLVKISSSKARDPRGWVVSIAYMVILNDTDIKPLANTDAISADWYDIKSLEKEKLAFDHYDIIKYALK
;
A
#
# COMPACT_ATOMS: atom_id res chain seq x y z
N MET A 1 -0.88 27.46 1.86
CA MET A 1 -1.55 26.85 0.67
C MET A 1 -2.90 26.30 1.12
N LYS A 2 -3.95 26.29 0.28
CA LYS A 2 -5.28 25.81 0.71
C LYS A 2 -5.29 24.27 0.86
N LEU A 3 -5.99 23.74 1.86
CA LEU A 3 -6.03 22.29 2.14
C LEU A 3 -6.57 21.49 0.96
N GLU A 4 -7.57 22.03 0.24
CA GLU A 4 -8.12 21.44 -0.99
C GLU A 4 -7.02 21.18 -2.02
N SER A 5 -6.14 22.17 -2.25
CA SER A 5 -5.08 22.03 -3.24
C SER A 5 -4.04 20.98 -2.84
N ILE A 6 -3.74 20.86 -1.54
CA ILE A 6 -2.82 19.84 -1.02
C ILE A 6 -3.43 18.45 -1.21
N TYR A 7 -4.72 18.30 -0.89
CA TYR A 7 -5.47 17.07 -1.08
C TYR A 7 -5.49 16.62 -2.55
N ASP A 8 -5.89 17.51 -3.46
CA ASP A 8 -5.94 17.22 -4.91
C ASP A 8 -4.56 16.84 -5.45
N ARG A 9 -3.52 17.54 -4.99
CA ARG A 9 -2.13 17.23 -5.35
C ARG A 9 -1.71 15.85 -4.84
N GLY A 10 -2.10 15.50 -3.62
CA GLY A 10 -1.86 14.18 -3.03
C GLY A 10 -2.46 13.05 -3.84
N ILE A 11 -3.73 13.18 -4.24
CA ILE A 11 -4.41 12.21 -5.13
C ILE A 11 -3.65 12.07 -6.45
N LYS A 12 -3.26 13.19 -7.06
CA LYS A 12 -2.52 13.20 -8.33
C LYS A 12 -1.14 12.53 -8.20
N PHE A 13 -0.47 12.67 -7.06
CA PHE A 13 0.86 12.10 -6.79
C PHE A 13 0.81 10.89 -5.84
N HIS A 14 -0.27 10.10 -5.89
CA HIS A 14 -0.50 8.97 -4.97
C HIS A 14 0.62 7.90 -4.92
N HIS A 15 1.48 7.82 -5.93
CA HIS A 15 2.67 6.96 -5.92
C HIS A 15 3.77 7.45 -4.96
N TYR A 16 3.77 8.73 -4.62
CA TYR A 16 4.68 9.37 -3.65
C TYR A 16 3.97 9.69 -2.34
N CYS A 17 2.71 10.11 -2.41
CA CYS A 17 1.90 10.57 -1.30
C CYS A 17 1.23 9.42 -0.54
N ASN A 18 2.03 8.47 -0.06
CA ASN A 18 1.55 7.28 0.65
C ASN A 18 2.22 7.14 2.02
N THR A 19 2.07 5.99 2.67
CA THR A 19 2.62 5.75 4.01
C THR A 19 4.16 5.66 4.05
N ALA A 20 4.86 5.71 2.91
CA ALA A 20 6.30 5.92 2.86
C ALA A 20 6.62 7.41 2.88
N TYR A 21 7.39 7.79 3.89
CA TYR A 21 7.91 9.12 4.08
C TYR A 21 9.41 9.00 4.40
N PRO A 22 10.28 9.86 3.84
CA PRO A 22 9.97 11.08 3.05
C PRO A 22 9.64 10.81 1.56
N LEU A 23 9.27 11.87 0.81
CA LEU A 23 8.82 11.78 -0.59
C LEU A 23 9.90 11.23 -1.54
N ARG A 24 11.16 11.63 -1.36
CA ARG A 24 12.34 11.23 -2.18
C ARG A 24 13.54 10.89 -1.28
N PRO A 25 14.52 10.11 -1.76
CA PRO A 25 15.69 9.74 -0.95
C PRO A 25 16.41 10.94 -0.33
N ASN A 26 16.65 11.99 -1.12
CA ASN A 26 17.41 13.16 -0.67
C ASN A 26 16.52 14.26 -0.06
N SER A 27 15.24 13.97 0.21
CA SER A 27 14.31 14.98 0.74
C SER A 27 14.82 15.57 2.06
N LEU A 28 15.52 14.78 2.89
CA LEU A 28 15.95 15.15 4.23
C LEU A 28 17.44 15.56 4.32
N ALA A 29 18.12 15.72 3.18
CA ALA A 29 19.57 15.95 3.13
C ALA A 29 20.05 17.16 3.94
N GLN A 30 19.22 18.20 4.07
CA GLN A 30 19.53 19.40 4.85
C GLN A 30 19.57 19.18 6.37
N TYR A 31 19.11 18.02 6.85
CA TYR A 31 19.09 17.64 8.26
C TYR A 31 20.11 16.52 8.56
N GLU A 32 20.89 16.09 7.57
CA GLU A 32 21.81 14.97 7.72
C GLU A 32 23.01 15.31 8.62
N VAL A 33 23.40 14.33 9.43
CA VAL A 33 24.57 14.37 10.33
C VAL A 33 25.60 13.37 9.83
N HIS A 34 26.82 13.84 9.58
CA HIS A 34 27.87 13.02 8.94
C HIS A 34 29.05 12.67 9.84
N ASP A 35 29.30 13.42 10.92
CA ASP A 35 30.42 13.17 11.82
C ASP A 35 30.11 12.03 12.80
N ASN A 36 30.99 11.03 12.91
CA ASN A 36 30.74 9.84 13.74
C ASN A 36 30.51 10.15 15.22
N THR A 37 31.15 11.19 15.76
CA THR A 37 30.94 11.62 17.14
C THR A 37 29.55 12.26 17.27
N ALA A 38 29.19 13.17 16.37
CA ALA A 38 27.86 13.78 16.33
C ALA A 38 26.74 12.74 16.13
N ILE A 39 26.94 11.76 15.24
CA ILE A 39 25.99 10.65 15.02
C ILE A 39 25.76 9.88 16.33
N ARG A 40 26.85 9.52 17.03
CA ARG A 40 26.76 8.83 18.32
C ARG A 40 26.01 9.65 19.37
N GLU A 41 26.23 10.95 19.41
CA GLU A 41 25.53 11.87 20.33
C GLU A 41 24.03 11.95 20.01
N VAL A 42 23.65 12.09 18.74
CA VAL A 42 22.24 12.11 18.29
C VAL A 42 21.54 10.80 18.67
N ILE A 43 22.14 9.65 18.37
CA ILE A 43 21.59 8.33 18.73
C ILE A 43 21.40 8.23 20.24
N LYS A 44 22.48 8.49 20.99
CA LYS A 44 22.49 8.33 22.45
C LYS A 44 21.44 9.20 23.10
N LYS A 45 21.42 10.50 22.79
CA LYS A 45 20.46 11.46 23.34
C LYS A 45 19.02 11.01 23.10
N ASN A 46 18.67 10.71 21.84
CA ASN A 46 17.30 10.38 21.48
C ASN A 46 16.84 9.05 22.11
N ILE A 47 17.72 8.04 22.19
CA ILE A 47 17.42 6.78 22.89
C ILE A 47 17.26 7.01 24.40
N GLU A 48 18.14 7.81 25.02
CA GLU A 48 18.10 8.09 26.46
C GLU A 48 16.79 8.75 26.90
N GLU A 49 16.17 9.54 26.03
CA GLU A 49 14.86 10.19 26.24
C GLU A 49 13.65 9.25 26.10
N GLN A 50 13.83 7.99 25.67
CA GLN A 50 12.72 7.03 25.55
C GLN A 50 12.60 6.15 26.80
N ASP A 51 11.39 5.78 27.21
CA ASP A 51 11.20 4.71 28.21
C ASP A 51 11.00 3.33 27.55
N GLU A 52 10.36 3.33 26.38
CA GLU A 52 9.96 2.15 25.62
C GLU A 52 10.56 2.21 24.21
N LEU A 53 11.01 1.06 23.70
CA LEU A 53 11.53 0.92 22.33
C LEU A 53 10.95 -0.32 21.64
N CYS A 54 10.92 -0.25 20.31
CA CYS A 54 10.74 -1.40 19.44
C CYS A 54 12.09 -1.76 18.77
N LEU A 55 12.34 -3.04 18.53
CA LEU A 55 13.54 -3.50 17.84
C LEU A 55 13.16 -4.20 16.53
N TYR A 56 13.95 -4.00 15.49
CA TYR A 56 13.84 -4.72 14.24
C TYR A 56 15.21 -5.26 13.85
N VAL A 57 15.26 -6.53 13.43
CA VAL A 57 16.48 -7.12 12.85
C VAL A 57 16.20 -7.43 11.39
N HIS A 58 17.03 -6.86 10.53
CA HIS A 58 17.01 -7.10 9.10
C HIS A 58 17.95 -8.24 8.72
N VAL A 59 17.46 -9.22 7.98
CA VAL A 59 18.28 -10.29 7.37
C VAL A 59 18.16 -10.15 5.85
N PRO A 60 19.23 -9.76 5.12
CA PRO A 60 19.11 -9.36 3.73
C PRO A 60 19.12 -10.54 2.74
N PHE A 61 19.30 -11.78 3.20
CA PHE A 61 19.50 -12.93 2.29
C PHE A 61 18.19 -13.47 1.71
N CYS A 62 18.18 -13.70 0.40
CA CYS A 62 17.11 -14.39 -0.32
C CYS A 62 17.68 -15.40 -1.31
N GLN A 63 16.88 -16.43 -1.65
CA GLN A 63 17.20 -17.34 -2.74
C GLN A 63 17.25 -16.61 -4.10
N SER A 64 16.30 -15.71 -4.34
CA SER A 64 16.25 -14.85 -5.52
C SER A 64 15.62 -13.50 -5.20
N ARG A 65 16.09 -12.43 -5.85
CA ARG A 65 15.47 -11.10 -5.73
C ARG A 65 14.23 -11.00 -6.63
N CYS A 66 13.06 -10.96 -6.01
CA CYS A 66 11.78 -10.71 -6.69
C CYS A 66 11.80 -9.32 -7.37
N LYS A 67 11.18 -9.19 -8.55
CA LYS A 67 11.21 -7.94 -9.34
C LYS A 67 10.54 -6.75 -8.65
N PHE A 68 9.54 -7.01 -7.81
CA PHE A 68 8.79 -6.00 -7.04
C PHE A 68 9.45 -5.64 -5.70
N CYS A 69 10.53 -6.32 -5.30
CA CYS A 69 11.10 -6.14 -3.97
C CYS A 69 11.80 -4.77 -3.86
N GLU A 70 11.29 -3.92 -2.97
CA GLU A 70 11.85 -2.61 -2.62
C GLU A 70 12.87 -2.68 -1.48
N TYR A 71 12.99 -3.84 -0.82
CA TYR A 71 13.89 -4.02 0.32
C TYR A 71 15.33 -4.29 -0.10
N VAL A 72 16.25 -4.03 0.84
CA VAL A 72 17.66 -4.39 0.71
C VAL A 72 17.79 -5.89 0.79
N VAL A 73 18.02 -6.51 -0.37
CA VAL A 73 18.15 -7.95 -0.49
C VAL A 73 19.42 -8.29 -1.25
N LEU A 74 20.14 -9.28 -0.75
CA LEU A 74 21.28 -9.94 -1.37
C LEU A 74 20.78 -11.31 -1.87
N ASP A 75 20.80 -11.51 -3.18
CA ASP A 75 20.52 -12.80 -3.79
C ASP A 75 21.82 -13.55 -4.10
N LYS A 76 21.76 -14.88 -4.06
CA LYS A 76 22.90 -15.78 -4.30
C LYS A 76 24.12 -15.50 -3.39
N PRO A 77 23.95 -15.50 -2.05
CA PRO A 77 25.09 -15.34 -1.15
C PRO A 77 26.14 -16.44 -1.35
N GLU A 78 27.41 -16.10 -1.19
CA GLU A 78 28.51 -17.06 -1.18
C GLU A 78 28.50 -17.89 0.11
N GLU A 79 29.17 -19.05 0.10
CA GLU A 79 29.27 -19.88 1.29
C GLU A 79 29.98 -19.12 2.42
N GLY A 80 29.34 -19.04 3.59
CA GLY A 80 29.85 -18.32 4.75
C GLY A 80 29.42 -16.84 4.85
N ASP A 81 28.84 -16.23 3.81
CA ASP A 81 28.36 -14.83 3.87
C ASP A 81 27.34 -14.62 4.99
N ALA A 82 26.40 -15.56 5.11
CA ALA A 82 25.36 -15.51 6.12
C ALA A 82 25.92 -15.63 7.54
N ASP A 83 26.91 -16.50 7.76
CA ASP A 83 27.54 -16.68 9.07
C ASP A 83 28.35 -15.45 9.44
N ASN A 84 29.18 -14.95 8.51
CA ASN A 84 29.98 -13.75 8.71
C ASN A 84 29.09 -12.52 8.98
N TYR A 85 27.98 -12.39 8.24
CA TYR A 85 27.00 -11.32 8.48
C TYR A 85 26.42 -11.38 9.88
N VAL A 86 26.06 -12.57 10.35
CA VAL A 86 25.45 -12.74 11.69
C VAL A 86 26.45 -12.40 12.78
N GLU A 87 27.72 -12.78 12.65
CA GLU A 87 28.76 -12.37 13.62
C GLU A 87 28.90 -10.85 13.69
N HIS A 88 28.83 -10.13 12.56
CA HIS A 88 28.85 -8.67 12.54
C HIS A 88 27.56 -8.05 13.09
N LEU A 89 26.40 -8.61 12.77
CA LEU A 89 25.12 -8.19 13.33
C LEU A 89 25.10 -8.30 14.87
N LEU A 90 25.69 -9.37 15.43
CA LEU A 90 25.81 -9.52 16.88
C LEU A 90 26.71 -8.45 17.50
N LYS A 91 27.82 -8.08 16.83
CA LYS A 91 28.67 -6.96 17.24
C LYS A 91 27.93 -5.62 17.15
N GLU A 92 27.13 -5.39 16.10
CA GLU A 92 26.29 -4.19 15.99
C GLU A 92 25.32 -4.09 17.17
N ILE A 93 24.57 -5.16 17.47
CA ILE A 93 23.65 -5.20 18.62
C ILE A 93 24.39 -4.86 19.92
N GLU A 94 25.64 -5.32 20.06
CA GLU A 94 26.49 -5.02 21.22
C GLU A 94 26.86 -3.53 21.33
N LEU A 95 27.09 -2.83 20.20
CA LEU A 95 27.35 -1.38 20.20
C LEU A 95 26.22 -0.57 20.86
N TYR A 96 24.99 -1.06 20.75
CA TYR A 96 23.81 -0.42 21.34
C TYR A 96 23.50 -0.90 22.76
N ARG A 97 24.15 -1.97 23.27
CA ARG A 97 23.76 -2.62 24.53
C ARG A 97 23.70 -1.64 25.68
N ASP A 98 24.75 -0.84 25.86
CA ASP A 98 24.84 0.10 26.97
C ASP A 98 23.85 1.26 26.88
N ILE A 99 23.45 1.64 25.66
CA ILE A 99 22.49 2.73 25.42
C ILE A 99 21.06 2.24 25.67
N ILE A 100 20.76 0.99 25.33
CA ILE A 100 19.42 0.39 25.39
C ILE A 100 19.13 -0.34 26.71
N LYS A 101 20.14 -0.73 27.50
CA LYS A 101 19.97 -1.65 28.67
C LYS A 101 18.87 -1.30 29.68
N ASN A 102 18.54 -0.02 29.84
CA ASN A 102 17.52 0.44 30.80
C ASN A 102 16.13 0.65 30.17
N LYS A 103 15.97 0.35 28.88
CA LYS A 103 14.75 0.59 28.11
C LYS A 103 13.89 -0.67 28.08
N LYS A 104 12.57 -0.50 28.15
CA LYS A 104 11.63 -1.61 27.97
C LYS A 104 11.42 -1.87 26.48
N ILE A 105 11.65 -3.09 26.02
CA ILE A 105 11.40 -3.47 24.63
C ILE A 105 9.97 -4.00 24.51
N VAL A 106 9.12 -3.24 23.81
CA VAL A 106 7.66 -3.50 23.72
C VAL A 106 7.25 -4.14 22.38
N GLY A 107 8.21 -4.37 21.48
CA GLY A 107 7.97 -5.02 20.21
C GLY A 107 9.26 -5.43 19.50
N TYR A 108 9.22 -6.60 18.86
CA TYR A 108 10.33 -7.15 18.09
C TYR A 108 9.85 -7.91 16.86
N ASP A 109 10.44 -7.60 15.70
CA ASP A 109 10.28 -8.36 14.45
C ASP A 109 11.65 -8.74 13.87
N LEU A 110 11.74 -9.98 13.37
CA LEU A 110 12.83 -10.47 12.55
C LEU A 110 12.34 -10.60 11.11
N GLY A 111 12.83 -9.74 10.21
CA GLY A 111 12.35 -9.64 8.83
C GLY A 111 13.46 -9.35 7.82
N GLY A 112 13.08 -9.04 6.59
CA GLY A 112 13.98 -8.51 5.56
C GLY A 112 13.83 -9.21 4.22
N GLY A 113 14.90 -9.87 3.77
CA GLY A 113 14.84 -10.79 2.65
C GLY A 113 14.07 -12.04 3.03
N THR A 114 14.74 -13.01 3.65
CA THR A 114 14.09 -14.19 4.22
C THR A 114 14.88 -14.64 5.44
N PRO A 115 14.53 -14.20 6.66
CA PRO A 115 15.25 -14.60 7.87
C PRO A 115 15.38 -16.11 8.05
N SER A 116 14.34 -16.86 7.67
CA SER A 116 14.35 -18.33 7.74
C SER A 116 15.35 -19.00 6.78
N TYR A 117 16.03 -18.24 5.91
CA TYR A 117 17.17 -18.70 5.11
C TYR A 117 18.38 -19.02 5.99
N LEU A 118 18.56 -18.29 7.10
CA LEU A 118 19.67 -18.51 8.02
C LEU A 118 19.64 -19.92 8.64
N SER A 119 20.81 -20.42 9.01
CA SER A 119 20.96 -21.65 9.79
C SER A 119 20.20 -21.54 11.13
N ILE A 120 19.82 -22.69 11.71
CA ILE A 120 19.18 -22.71 13.04
C ILE A 120 20.11 -22.11 14.10
N GLU A 121 21.41 -22.35 13.96
CA GLU A 121 22.43 -21.79 14.85
C GLU A 121 22.43 -20.26 14.82
N ASN A 122 22.46 -19.65 13.63
CA ASN A 122 22.45 -18.20 13.49
C ASN A 122 21.15 -17.56 13.99
N LEU A 123 20.01 -18.17 13.71
CA LEU A 123 18.71 -17.74 14.27
C LEU A 123 18.72 -17.78 15.80
N THR A 124 19.37 -18.80 16.38
CA THR A 124 19.54 -18.93 17.83
C THR A 124 20.41 -17.80 18.37
N LYS A 125 21.59 -17.57 17.79
CA LYS A 125 22.51 -16.50 18.22
C LYS A 125 21.83 -15.11 18.21
N ILE A 126 21.14 -14.77 17.13
CA ILE A 126 20.40 -13.48 17.02
C ILE A 126 19.35 -13.38 18.11
N THR A 127 18.50 -14.40 18.24
CA THR A 127 17.36 -14.37 19.17
C THR A 127 17.83 -14.31 20.62
N GLU A 128 18.87 -15.06 20.97
CA GLU A 128 19.49 -15.01 22.30
C GLU A 128 20.13 -13.66 22.60
N SER A 129 20.73 -12.99 21.61
CA SER A 129 21.24 -11.63 21.78
C SER A 129 20.13 -10.64 22.11
N ILE A 130 19.01 -10.70 21.38
CA ILE A 130 17.84 -9.84 21.62
C ILE A 130 17.18 -10.12 22.98
N LYS A 131 17.10 -11.39 23.40
CA LYS A 131 16.56 -11.79 24.72
C LYS A 131 17.37 -11.28 25.92
N LYS A 132 18.57 -10.75 25.72
CA LYS A 132 19.34 -10.10 26.78
C LYS A 132 18.86 -8.67 27.09
N PHE A 133 18.00 -8.07 26.25
CA PHE A 133 17.32 -6.82 26.56
C PHE A 133 16.10 -7.06 27.46
N ASN A 134 15.58 -6.00 28.08
CA ASN A 134 14.39 -6.05 28.92
C ASN A 134 13.11 -6.16 28.06
N LEU A 135 12.82 -7.36 27.56
CA LEU A 135 11.66 -7.64 26.72
C LEU A 135 10.37 -7.70 27.54
N GLU A 136 9.29 -7.13 26.98
CA GLU A 136 7.95 -7.26 27.55
C GLU A 136 7.46 -8.73 27.49
N GLU A 137 7.00 -9.26 28.63
CA GLU A 137 6.71 -10.68 28.84
C GLU A 137 5.70 -11.29 27.85
N ASN A 138 4.77 -10.48 27.34
CA ASN A 138 3.66 -10.94 26.48
C ASN A 138 3.72 -10.37 25.06
N MET A 139 4.88 -9.91 24.58
CA MET A 139 4.97 -9.43 23.21
C MET A 139 4.97 -10.58 22.20
N TYR A 140 4.33 -10.37 21.04
CA TYR A 140 4.35 -11.33 19.94
C TYR A 140 5.61 -11.13 19.12
N LEU A 141 6.62 -11.97 19.36
CA LEU A 141 7.79 -12.07 18.50
C LEU A 141 7.36 -12.65 17.15
N SER A 142 7.61 -11.89 16.08
CA SER A 142 7.29 -12.30 14.72
C SER A 142 8.55 -12.57 13.90
N VAL A 143 8.47 -13.60 13.05
CA VAL A 143 9.49 -13.93 12.05
C VAL A 143 8.87 -14.10 10.68
N GLU A 144 9.59 -13.66 9.64
CA GLU A 144 9.20 -13.85 8.24
C GLU A 144 9.76 -15.15 7.65
N THR A 145 8.96 -15.79 6.80
CA THR A 145 9.34 -17.00 6.04
C THR A 145 8.75 -17.01 4.63
N THR A 146 9.13 -18.00 3.83
CA THR A 146 8.57 -18.27 2.51
C THR A 146 7.85 -19.62 2.50
N PRO A 147 6.88 -19.82 1.60
CA PRO A 147 6.20 -21.10 1.48
C PRO A 147 7.16 -22.26 1.18
N VAL A 148 8.20 -22.03 0.38
CA VAL A 148 9.20 -23.05 0.03
C VAL A 148 9.94 -23.54 1.27
N ILE A 149 10.42 -22.63 2.13
CA ILE A 149 11.14 -23.02 3.35
C ILE A 149 10.19 -23.69 4.34
N ALA A 150 9.01 -23.12 4.57
CA ALA A 150 8.03 -23.68 5.50
C ALA A 150 7.52 -25.07 5.08
N ALA A 151 7.42 -25.34 3.77
CA ALA A 151 7.01 -26.65 3.25
C ALA A 151 8.12 -27.71 3.36
N ASN A 152 9.37 -27.33 3.09
CA ASN A 152 10.47 -28.27 2.91
C ASN A 152 11.36 -28.46 4.16
N ASP A 153 11.38 -27.52 5.10
CA ASP A 153 12.22 -27.57 6.30
C ASP A 153 11.39 -27.37 7.58
N ILE A 154 10.67 -28.43 7.98
CA ILE A 154 9.86 -28.41 9.21
C ILE A 154 10.71 -28.24 10.48
N GLU A 155 11.97 -28.69 10.47
CA GLU A 155 12.88 -28.53 11.61
C GLU A 155 13.23 -27.06 11.83
N LYS A 156 13.34 -26.27 10.76
CA LYS A 156 13.44 -24.80 10.87
C LYS A 156 12.24 -24.21 11.60
N ILE A 157 11.03 -24.60 11.22
CA ILE A 157 9.80 -24.08 11.80
C ILE A 157 9.70 -24.47 13.28
N LYS A 158 10.07 -25.71 13.64
CA LYS A 158 10.19 -26.15 15.04
C LYS A 158 11.20 -25.33 15.82
N ALA A 159 12.37 -25.07 15.24
CA ALA A 159 13.40 -24.26 15.88
C ALA A 159 12.92 -22.84 16.15
N LEU A 160 12.25 -22.19 15.19
CA LEU A 160 11.65 -20.86 15.39
C LEU A 160 10.64 -20.85 16.54
N LYS A 161 9.74 -21.85 16.60
CA LYS A 161 8.80 -21.96 17.73
C LYS A 161 9.52 -22.14 19.07
N LYS A 162 10.55 -22.99 19.12
CA LYS A 162 11.37 -23.23 20.32
C LYS A 162 12.12 -21.97 20.77
N LEU A 163 12.54 -21.14 19.82
CA LEU A 163 13.19 -19.85 20.10
C LEU A 163 12.22 -18.81 20.66
N GLY A 164 10.92 -19.10 20.73
CA GLY A 164 9.90 -18.23 21.33
C GLY A 164 9.24 -17.28 20.34
N TYR A 165 9.37 -17.54 19.03
CA TYR A 165 8.52 -16.86 18.04
C TYR A 165 7.11 -17.42 18.13
N ASN A 166 6.14 -16.52 18.31
CA ASN A 166 4.74 -16.88 18.48
C ASN A 166 3.90 -16.49 17.26
N ARG A 167 4.40 -15.58 16.43
CA ARG A 167 3.80 -15.18 15.15
C ARG A 167 4.75 -15.53 14.01
N ILE A 168 4.19 -15.99 12.89
CA ILE A 168 4.94 -16.24 11.66
C ILE A 168 4.23 -15.58 10.48
N SER A 169 4.99 -14.84 9.67
CA SER A 169 4.49 -14.18 8.44
C SER A 169 5.02 -14.91 7.23
N MET A 170 4.14 -15.32 6.32
CA MET A 170 4.52 -16.07 5.14
C MET A 170 4.13 -15.33 3.87
N GLY A 171 5.13 -14.97 3.07
CA GLY A 171 4.92 -14.23 1.81
C GLY A 171 4.38 -15.10 0.68
N PHE A 172 3.09 -14.97 0.34
CA PHE A 172 2.49 -15.63 -0.83
C PHE A 172 2.57 -14.72 -2.06
N GLN A 173 2.23 -13.45 -1.85
CA GLN A 173 2.07 -12.41 -2.87
C GLN A 173 0.85 -12.66 -3.77
N THR A 174 0.80 -13.76 -4.51
CA THR A 174 -0.31 -14.15 -5.39
C THR A 174 -0.32 -15.66 -5.57
N VAL A 175 -1.47 -16.24 -5.93
CA VAL A 175 -1.58 -17.68 -6.27
C VAL A 175 -1.54 -17.94 -7.79
N SER A 176 -1.46 -16.88 -8.60
CA SER A 176 -1.28 -17.00 -10.04
C SER A 176 0.16 -17.37 -10.37
N GLU A 177 0.38 -18.62 -10.79
CA GLU A 177 1.70 -19.14 -11.16
C GLU A 177 2.34 -18.32 -12.30
N LYS A 178 1.56 -17.93 -13.31
CA LYS A 178 2.00 -17.05 -14.40
C LYS A 178 2.50 -15.70 -13.87
N LEU A 179 1.80 -15.11 -12.90
CA LEU A 179 2.22 -13.84 -12.32
C LEU A 179 3.49 -14.03 -11.47
N LEU A 180 3.57 -15.06 -10.64
CA LEU A 180 4.76 -15.36 -9.83
C LEU A 180 6.01 -15.55 -10.69
N GLU A 181 5.91 -16.33 -11.76
CA GLU A 181 7.00 -16.54 -12.72
C GLU A 181 7.45 -15.20 -13.33
N SER A 182 6.51 -14.36 -13.75
CA SER A 182 6.82 -13.04 -14.30
C SER A 182 7.55 -12.12 -13.29
N LEU A 183 7.33 -12.33 -11.98
CA LEU A 183 7.94 -11.60 -10.88
C LEU A 183 9.28 -12.21 -10.41
N GLY A 184 9.71 -13.33 -10.99
CA GLY A 184 10.94 -14.04 -10.60
C GLY A 184 10.80 -14.83 -9.30
N ARG A 185 9.59 -15.34 -9.02
CA ARG A 185 9.25 -16.09 -7.81
C ARG A 185 8.66 -17.45 -8.19
N GLU A 186 9.00 -18.48 -7.43
CA GLU A 186 8.43 -19.81 -7.56
C GLU A 186 7.26 -20.00 -6.58
N GLY A 187 6.28 -20.81 -6.96
CA GLY A 187 5.17 -21.18 -6.10
C GLY A 187 4.20 -22.13 -6.78
N SER A 188 3.58 -22.97 -5.97
CA SER A 188 2.50 -23.86 -6.39
C SER A 188 1.56 -24.13 -5.21
N LYS A 189 0.34 -24.53 -5.51
CA LYS A 189 -0.68 -24.84 -4.49
C LYS A 189 -0.22 -25.90 -3.48
N SER A 190 0.48 -26.95 -3.95
CA SER A 190 0.97 -28.02 -3.08
C SER A 190 2.00 -27.54 -2.06
N ILE A 191 2.89 -26.62 -2.46
CA ILE A 191 3.86 -25.99 -1.54
C ILE A 191 3.13 -25.16 -0.49
N TYR A 192 2.12 -24.40 -0.90
CA TYR A 192 1.34 -23.53 -0.02
C TYR A 192 0.59 -24.31 1.06
N GLU A 193 -0.13 -25.36 0.66
CA GLU A 193 -0.86 -26.23 1.58
C GLU A 193 0.09 -26.93 2.55
N LYS A 194 1.23 -27.44 2.06
CA LYS A 194 2.22 -28.11 2.91
C LYS A 194 2.87 -27.16 3.92
N ALA A 195 3.17 -25.94 3.51
CA ALA A 195 3.71 -24.91 4.38
C ALA A 195 2.75 -24.59 5.54
N VAL A 196 1.47 -24.40 5.25
CA VAL A 196 0.44 -24.15 6.27
C VAL A 196 0.28 -25.36 7.20
N GLU A 197 0.26 -26.57 6.65
CA GLU A 197 0.19 -27.82 7.44
C GLU A 197 1.35 -27.90 8.42
N ASN A 198 2.59 -27.70 7.97
CA ASN A 198 3.79 -27.77 8.81
C ASN A 198 3.77 -26.69 9.91
N ILE A 199 3.44 -25.45 9.56
CA ILE A 199 3.35 -24.34 10.51
C ILE A 199 2.34 -24.65 11.63
N ARG A 200 1.16 -25.17 11.27
CA ARG A 200 0.13 -25.58 12.23
C ARG A 200 0.56 -26.78 13.05
N ALA A 201 1.18 -27.79 12.44
CA ALA A 201 1.65 -29.00 13.13
C ALA A 201 2.70 -28.69 14.20
N VAL A 202 3.51 -27.66 14.02
CA VAL A 202 4.48 -27.17 15.00
C VAL A 202 3.83 -26.36 16.13
N GLY A 203 2.58 -25.92 15.96
CA GLY A 203 1.82 -25.19 16.98
C GLY A 203 1.95 -23.67 16.89
N PHE A 204 2.19 -23.11 15.70
CA PHE A 204 1.91 -21.69 15.46
C PHE A 204 0.39 -21.49 15.34
N ASP A 205 -0.13 -20.57 16.14
CA ASP A 205 -1.54 -20.17 16.23
C ASP A 205 -1.78 -18.74 15.74
N ARG A 206 -0.72 -18.09 15.25
CA ARG A 206 -0.72 -16.72 14.73
C ARG A 206 -0.02 -16.69 13.37
N LEU A 207 -0.59 -17.39 12.40
CA LEU A 207 -0.12 -17.39 11.01
C LEU A 207 -0.69 -16.19 10.26
N ASN A 208 0.20 -15.38 9.70
CA ASN A 208 -0.13 -14.35 8.73
C ASN A 208 0.29 -14.77 7.31
N ILE A 209 -0.57 -14.51 6.34
CA ILE A 209 -0.23 -14.65 4.92
C ILE A 209 -0.19 -13.27 4.26
N ASP A 210 0.97 -12.93 3.68
CA ASP A 210 1.17 -11.67 2.98
C ASP A 210 0.81 -11.83 1.50
N LEU A 211 -0.07 -10.95 1.01
CA LEU A 211 -0.56 -10.91 -0.36
C LEU A 211 -0.27 -9.54 -0.97
N MET A 212 -0.13 -9.50 -2.30
CA MET A 212 0.14 -8.28 -3.05
C MET A 212 -0.89 -8.04 -4.14
N TYR A 213 -1.20 -6.76 -4.35
CA TYR A 213 -2.14 -6.29 -5.36
C TYR A 213 -1.63 -5.05 -6.07
N GLY A 214 -2.28 -4.67 -7.16
CA GLY A 214 -1.90 -3.49 -7.96
C GLY A 214 -0.73 -3.75 -8.90
N PHE A 215 -0.54 -4.99 -9.36
CA PHE A 215 0.38 -5.27 -10.47
C PHE A 215 -0.28 -4.94 -11.82
N LEU A 216 0.54 -4.52 -12.79
CA LEU A 216 0.09 -4.13 -14.13
C LEU A 216 -0.74 -5.25 -14.79
N ASN A 217 -0.19 -6.47 -14.79
CA ASN A 217 -0.79 -7.64 -15.45
C ASN A 217 -1.61 -8.55 -14.51
N GLN A 218 -2.02 -8.07 -13.34
CA GLN A 218 -2.91 -8.81 -12.45
C GLN A 218 -4.35 -8.40 -12.70
N SER A 219 -5.22 -9.32 -13.11
CA SER A 219 -6.65 -9.05 -13.24
C SER A 219 -7.34 -9.05 -11.86
N ASP A 220 -8.54 -8.49 -11.82
CA ASP A 220 -9.34 -8.46 -10.60
C ASP A 220 -9.88 -9.84 -10.24
N GLU A 221 -10.13 -10.68 -11.25
CA GLU A 221 -10.46 -12.10 -11.07
C GLU A 221 -9.28 -12.88 -10.48
N ASP A 222 -8.07 -12.70 -11.02
CA ASP A 222 -6.85 -13.33 -10.48
C ASP A 222 -6.63 -12.95 -9.01
N PHE A 223 -6.84 -11.68 -8.68
CA PHE A 223 -6.71 -11.21 -7.31
C PHE A 223 -7.83 -11.74 -6.41
N ALA A 224 -9.09 -11.73 -6.86
CA ALA A 224 -10.20 -12.32 -6.13
C ALA A 224 -9.98 -13.82 -5.85
N ASN A 225 -9.43 -14.56 -6.83
CA ASN A 225 -9.08 -15.97 -6.70
C ASN A 225 -7.94 -16.18 -5.69
N THR A 226 -6.95 -15.28 -5.68
CA THR A 226 -5.90 -15.24 -4.65
C THR A 226 -6.51 -15.11 -3.26
N ILE A 227 -7.41 -14.13 -3.05
CA ILE A 227 -8.07 -13.92 -1.76
C ILE A 227 -8.89 -15.14 -1.34
N LYS A 228 -9.73 -15.68 -2.23
CA LYS A 228 -10.55 -16.87 -1.94
C LYS A 228 -9.71 -18.09 -1.56
N TYR A 229 -8.60 -18.32 -2.29
CA TYR A 229 -7.69 -19.41 -1.98
C TYR A 229 -7.03 -19.23 -0.61
N THR A 230 -6.53 -18.03 -0.31
CA THR A 230 -5.93 -17.74 1.00
C THR A 230 -6.96 -17.86 2.13
N ILE A 231 -8.21 -17.44 1.94
CA ILE A 231 -9.29 -17.66 2.91
C ILE A 231 -9.47 -19.15 3.21
N ALA A 232 -9.40 -20.02 2.19
CA ALA A 232 -9.55 -21.47 2.33
C ALA A 232 -8.41 -22.13 3.10
N LEU A 233 -7.19 -21.58 3.03
CA LEU A 233 -6.05 -21.97 3.90
C LEU A 233 -6.26 -21.58 5.37
N ASN A 234 -7.30 -20.79 5.64
CA ASN A 234 -7.77 -20.42 6.96
C ASN A 234 -6.72 -19.75 7.88
N PRO A 235 -5.79 -18.89 7.41
CA PRO A 235 -4.83 -18.24 8.30
C PRO A 235 -5.55 -17.34 9.32
N GLU A 236 -4.92 -17.06 10.44
CA GLU A 236 -5.48 -16.15 11.45
C GLU A 236 -5.42 -14.70 10.98
N PHE A 237 -4.42 -14.36 10.16
CA PHE A 237 -4.23 -13.02 9.61
C PHE A 237 -3.92 -13.04 8.10
N ILE A 238 -4.38 -12.00 7.41
CA ILE A 238 -4.05 -11.75 6.01
C ILE A 238 -3.61 -10.30 5.90
N THR A 239 -2.44 -10.05 5.35
CA THR A 239 -1.91 -8.69 5.13
C THR A 239 -1.83 -8.41 3.64
N LEU A 240 -2.42 -7.29 3.21
CA LEU A 240 -2.44 -6.84 1.83
C LEU A 240 -1.38 -5.75 1.63
N TYR A 241 -0.52 -5.94 0.64
CA TYR A 241 0.47 -4.94 0.24
C TYR A 241 0.17 -4.45 -1.16
N ARG A 242 -0.06 -3.15 -1.29
CA ARG A 242 -0.06 -2.50 -2.61
C ARG A 242 1.34 -2.60 -3.18
N ASN A 243 1.47 -3.07 -4.42
CA ASN A 243 2.73 -3.06 -5.15
C ASN A 243 3.25 -1.63 -5.28
N ARG A 244 4.45 -1.39 -4.75
CA ARG A 244 5.17 -0.12 -4.86
C ARG A 244 6.19 -0.26 -5.97
N TYR A 245 6.10 0.61 -6.96
CA TYR A 245 6.93 0.53 -8.15
C TYR A 245 8.30 1.20 -7.99
N LYS A 246 8.35 2.27 -7.20
CA LYS A 246 9.55 3.10 -6.98
C LYS A 246 10.71 2.26 -6.42
N GLY A 247 11.88 2.33 -7.05
CA GLY A 247 13.08 1.63 -6.60
C GLY A 247 13.10 0.12 -6.90
N THR A 248 12.16 -0.38 -7.68
CA THR A 248 12.03 -1.81 -8.02
C THR A 248 12.40 -2.08 -9.48
N LYS A 249 12.60 -3.35 -9.85
CA LYS A 249 12.81 -3.74 -11.27
C LYS A 249 11.56 -3.53 -12.13
N LEU A 250 10.42 -3.22 -11.51
CA LEU A 250 9.15 -2.94 -12.19
C LEU A 250 8.87 -1.45 -12.34
N GLU A 251 9.76 -0.54 -11.90
CA GLU A 251 9.48 0.90 -11.82
C GLU A 251 8.90 1.51 -13.12
N SER A 252 9.38 1.05 -14.28
CA SER A 252 8.91 1.48 -15.61
C SER A 252 7.45 1.14 -15.89
N GLU A 253 6.85 0.17 -15.17
CA GLU A 253 5.46 -0.23 -15.31
C GLU A 253 4.49 0.65 -14.52
N SER A 254 4.99 1.49 -13.61
CA SER A 254 4.17 2.29 -12.69
C SER A 254 3.07 3.08 -13.38
N GLN A 255 3.37 3.66 -14.55
CA GLN A 255 2.46 4.51 -15.30
C GLN A 255 1.30 3.74 -15.97
N GLY A 256 1.43 2.42 -16.08
CA GLY A 256 0.34 1.56 -16.58
C GLY A 256 -0.68 1.18 -15.51
N VAL A 257 -0.44 1.50 -14.23
CA VAL A 257 -1.33 1.14 -13.12
C VAL A 257 -1.99 2.39 -12.54
N THR A 258 -3.31 2.46 -12.65
CA THR A 258 -4.07 3.59 -12.12
C THR A 258 -4.44 3.40 -10.64
N LEU A 259 -4.73 4.52 -9.95
CA LEU A 259 -5.25 4.48 -8.59
C LEU A 259 -6.60 3.75 -8.52
N TYR A 260 -7.44 3.89 -9.54
CA TYR A 260 -8.70 3.13 -9.63
C TYR A 260 -8.47 1.63 -9.51
N LYS A 261 -7.58 1.07 -10.34
CA LYS A 261 -7.27 -0.37 -10.30
C LYS A 261 -6.86 -0.82 -8.90
N VAL A 262 -6.01 -0.03 -8.25
CA VAL A 262 -5.54 -0.30 -6.89
C VAL A 262 -6.71 -0.30 -5.90
N ASN A 263 -7.55 0.74 -5.91
CA ASN A 263 -8.68 0.86 -4.99
C ASN A 263 -9.69 -0.27 -5.22
N ARG A 264 -10.06 -0.55 -6.49
CA ARG A 264 -10.98 -1.65 -6.84
C ARG A 264 -10.49 -3.00 -6.34
N GLN A 265 -9.20 -3.31 -6.50
CA GLN A 265 -8.63 -4.55 -5.99
C GLN A 265 -8.68 -4.62 -4.46
N TYR A 266 -8.35 -3.52 -3.77
CA TYR A 266 -8.50 -3.44 -2.32
C TYR A 266 -9.94 -3.70 -1.89
N ASP A 267 -10.93 -3.10 -2.53
CA ASP A 267 -12.35 -3.27 -2.21
C ASP A 267 -12.83 -4.72 -2.42
N ILE A 268 -12.39 -5.36 -3.50
CA ILE A 268 -12.64 -6.80 -3.74
C ILE A 268 -12.13 -7.62 -2.56
N ALA A 269 -10.87 -7.40 -2.14
CA ALA A 269 -10.28 -8.13 -1.03
C ALA A 269 -10.99 -7.83 0.29
N TYR A 270 -11.23 -6.55 0.60
CA TYR A 270 -11.90 -6.10 1.81
C TYR A 270 -13.27 -6.77 1.96
N ASN A 271 -14.08 -6.75 0.90
CA ASN A 271 -15.42 -7.35 0.90
C ASN A 271 -15.40 -8.88 1.06
N LEU A 272 -14.51 -9.57 0.33
CA LEU A 272 -14.36 -11.02 0.45
C LEU A 272 -13.89 -11.44 1.85
N LEU A 273 -12.90 -10.72 2.40
CA LEU A 273 -12.34 -10.98 3.73
C LEU A 273 -13.37 -10.71 4.83
N LYS A 274 -14.09 -9.58 4.76
CA LYS A 274 -15.17 -9.24 5.69
C LYS A 274 -16.29 -10.28 5.68
N LYS A 275 -16.71 -10.72 4.48
CA LYS A 275 -17.70 -11.81 4.33
C LYS A 275 -17.22 -13.14 4.93
N ALA A 276 -15.91 -13.39 4.89
CA ALA A 276 -15.28 -14.58 5.48
C ALA A 276 -14.98 -14.44 6.99
N GLY A 277 -15.43 -13.35 7.64
CA GLY A 277 -15.28 -13.14 9.07
C GLY A 277 -13.95 -12.52 9.51
N TYR A 278 -13.14 -12.02 8.59
CA TYR A 278 -11.97 -11.22 8.95
C TYR A 278 -12.37 -9.77 9.24
N ILE A 279 -11.70 -9.15 10.20
CA ILE A 279 -11.97 -7.82 10.73
C ILE A 279 -10.78 -6.91 10.42
N ALA A 280 -11.06 -5.71 9.90
CA ALA A 280 -10.10 -4.63 9.72
C ALA A 280 -10.82 -3.28 9.83
N ASN A 281 -10.08 -2.25 10.24
CA ASN A 281 -10.55 -0.88 10.12
C ASN A 281 -10.54 -0.45 8.66
N ASN A 282 -11.24 0.63 8.33
CA ASN A 282 -11.26 1.18 6.98
C ASN A 282 -9.86 1.69 6.59
N GLY A 283 -9.39 1.31 5.39
CA GLY A 283 -8.06 1.65 4.90
C GLY A 283 -6.91 0.87 5.54
N LYS A 284 -7.18 0.02 6.54
CA LYS A 284 -6.18 -0.85 7.14
C LYS A 284 -5.78 -1.96 6.17
N ASN A 285 -4.50 -2.30 6.16
CA ASN A 285 -3.95 -3.29 5.24
C ASN A 285 -3.92 -4.72 5.82
N THR A 286 -4.06 -4.88 7.14
CA THR A 286 -4.01 -6.16 7.84
C THR A 286 -5.37 -6.55 8.41
N PHE A 287 -5.81 -7.77 8.08
CA PHE A 287 -7.11 -8.33 8.43
C PHE A 287 -6.92 -9.47 9.44
N SER A 288 -7.78 -9.51 10.45
CA SER A 288 -7.70 -10.48 11.56
C SER A 288 -8.98 -11.28 11.72
N LYS A 289 -8.87 -12.61 11.86
CA LYS A 289 -9.99 -13.45 12.32
C LYS A 289 -10.20 -13.41 13.82
N ILE A 290 -9.24 -12.91 14.58
CA ILE A 290 -9.28 -12.89 16.04
C ILE A 290 -9.92 -11.55 16.48
N PRO A 291 -11.07 -11.58 17.19
CA PRO A 291 -11.73 -10.37 17.65
C PRO A 291 -10.81 -9.52 18.55
N LYS A 292 -10.84 -8.20 18.36
CA LYS A 292 -10.02 -7.19 19.07
C LYS A 292 -8.51 -7.30 18.82
N ASP A 293 -8.07 -8.24 17.99
CA ASP A 293 -6.68 -8.37 17.60
C ASP A 293 -6.38 -7.49 16.38
N MET A 294 -5.25 -6.80 16.44
CA MET A 294 -4.81 -5.91 15.37
C MET A 294 -4.22 -6.68 14.16
N GLY A 295 -3.97 -7.98 14.27
CA GLY A 295 -3.44 -8.84 13.21
C GLY A 295 -1.95 -8.67 12.90
N THR A 296 -1.32 -7.70 13.55
CA THR A 296 0.09 -7.34 13.40
C THR A 296 0.94 -7.89 14.56
N SER A 297 2.25 -7.85 14.41
CA SER A 297 3.19 -8.11 15.49
C SER A 297 3.10 -7.02 16.58
N SER A 298 3.69 -7.28 17.75
CA SER A 298 3.84 -6.22 18.76
C SER A 298 4.69 -5.06 18.26
N TYR A 299 5.72 -5.35 17.45
CA TYR A 299 6.54 -4.34 16.79
C TYR A 299 5.70 -3.40 15.94
N LEU A 300 4.96 -3.91 14.95
CA LEU A 300 4.14 -3.06 14.06
C LEU A 300 3.04 -2.31 14.82
N THR A 301 2.36 -2.99 15.74
CA THR A 301 1.27 -2.38 16.52
C THR A 301 1.77 -1.18 17.33
N LYS A 302 2.86 -1.36 18.09
CA LYS A 302 3.43 -0.30 18.94
C LYS A 302 4.09 0.80 18.11
N ARG A 303 4.94 0.42 17.15
CA ARG A 303 5.63 1.37 16.26
C ARG A 303 4.65 2.28 15.52
N VAL A 304 3.53 1.73 15.05
CA VAL A 304 2.62 2.48 14.19
C VAL A 304 1.54 3.20 14.99
N ILE A 305 0.73 2.48 15.79
CA ILE A 305 -0.38 3.11 16.51
C ILE A 305 0.14 4.07 17.59
N ASN A 306 1.18 3.67 18.33
CA ASN A 306 1.70 4.47 19.43
C ASN A 306 2.85 5.40 19.02
N ALA A 307 3.24 5.40 17.73
CA ALA A 307 4.46 6.06 17.24
C ALA A 307 5.71 5.74 18.10
N THR A 308 5.78 4.52 18.67
CA THR A 308 6.89 4.11 19.52
C THR A 308 8.19 4.08 18.71
N SER A 309 9.21 4.73 19.26
CA SER A 309 10.57 4.77 18.71
C SER A 309 11.11 3.36 18.46
N TYR A 310 11.83 3.16 17.37
CA TYR A 310 12.43 1.87 17.03
C TYR A 310 13.85 1.97 16.49
N ILE A 311 14.62 0.92 16.80
CA ILE A 311 15.99 0.72 16.34
C ILE A 311 16.01 -0.49 15.40
N GLY A 312 16.50 -0.27 14.18
CA GLY A 312 16.76 -1.31 13.20
C GLY A 312 18.23 -1.70 13.20
N PHE A 313 18.49 -3.00 13.29
CA PHE A 313 19.82 -3.59 13.15
C PHE A 313 19.94 -4.32 11.81
N GLY A 314 21.16 -4.39 11.28
CA GLY A 314 21.49 -5.05 10.03
C GLY A 314 21.60 -4.10 8.84
N LEU A 315 22.26 -4.60 7.79
CA LEU A 315 22.39 -3.95 6.48
C LEU A 315 21.09 -3.28 6.01
N GLY A 316 21.12 -1.98 5.77
CA GLY A 316 20.01 -1.21 5.24
C GLY A 316 18.78 -1.05 6.16
N ALA A 317 18.84 -1.53 7.41
CA ALA A 317 17.76 -1.36 8.36
C ALA A 317 17.47 0.12 8.65
N GLN A 318 16.19 0.44 8.86
CA GLN A 318 15.76 1.79 9.24
C GLN A 318 15.59 1.89 10.76
N SER A 319 15.97 3.02 11.33
CA SER A 319 15.66 3.44 12.69
C SER A 319 14.87 4.76 12.68
N PHE A 320 13.88 4.90 13.55
CA PHE A 320 13.19 6.16 13.80
C PHE A 320 12.97 6.28 15.31
N CYS A 321 13.76 7.13 15.96
CA CYS A 321 13.81 7.22 17.41
C CYS A 321 13.97 8.67 17.86
N GLY A 322 13.12 9.11 18.77
CA GLY A 322 13.06 10.53 19.14
C GLY A 322 12.79 11.37 17.90
N ASN A 323 13.73 12.24 17.54
CA ASN A 323 13.60 13.13 16.40
C ASN A 323 14.41 12.69 15.18
N TYR A 324 15.20 11.61 15.26
CA TYR A 324 16.00 11.20 14.12
C TYR A 324 15.36 10.09 13.28
N LEU A 325 15.60 10.16 11.97
CA LEU A 325 15.38 9.06 11.02
C LEU A 325 16.74 8.63 10.48
N ALA A 326 17.06 7.34 10.57
CA ALA A 326 18.32 6.80 10.08
C ALA A 326 18.14 5.54 9.23
N TYR A 327 19.08 5.32 8.33
CA TYR A 327 19.23 4.11 7.53
C TYR A 327 20.64 3.57 7.68
N ASN A 328 20.77 2.28 7.94
CA ASN A 328 22.06 1.61 8.02
C ASN A 328 22.75 1.54 6.65
N LEU A 329 24.08 1.41 6.67
CA LEU A 329 24.92 1.11 5.51
C LEU A 329 24.33 -0.04 4.69
N GLY A 330 24.48 0.04 3.37
CA GLY A 330 23.86 -0.89 2.43
C GLY A 330 22.45 -0.51 1.97
N CYS A 331 21.81 0.52 2.53
CA CYS A 331 20.47 0.94 2.13
C CYS A 331 20.36 1.31 0.65
N ALA A 332 21.40 1.95 0.09
CA ALA A 332 21.43 2.43 -1.28
C ALA A 332 22.22 1.53 -2.22
N ASP A 333 23.36 0.99 -1.78
CA ASP A 333 24.32 0.26 -2.61
C ASP A 333 24.31 -1.26 -2.40
N HIS A 334 23.61 -1.75 -1.36
CA HIS A 334 23.51 -3.17 -1.00
C HIS A 334 24.90 -3.81 -0.72
N MET A 335 25.89 -3.04 -0.27
CA MET A 335 27.25 -3.54 -0.07
C MET A 335 27.56 -3.96 1.38
N LEU A 336 27.95 -5.23 1.60
CA LEU A 336 28.30 -5.77 2.91
C LEU A 336 29.61 -5.24 3.49
N ASN A 337 30.63 -5.04 2.65
CA ASN A 337 31.98 -4.68 3.08
C ASN A 337 32.01 -3.39 3.91
N LYS A 338 31.35 -2.32 3.45
CA LYS A 338 31.28 -1.05 4.19
C LYS A 338 30.60 -1.22 5.55
N TYR A 339 29.54 -2.03 5.60
CA TYR A 339 28.82 -2.35 6.81
C TYR A 339 29.71 -3.13 7.81
N PHE A 340 30.47 -4.12 7.34
CA PHE A 340 31.43 -4.86 8.16
C PHE A 340 32.57 -3.97 8.67
N ASP A 341 33.17 -3.18 7.78
CA ASP A 341 34.28 -2.28 8.12
C ASP A 341 33.88 -1.30 9.24
N ALA A 342 32.67 -0.72 9.18
CA ALA A 342 32.19 0.17 10.22
C ALA A 342 32.10 -0.53 11.59
N ILE A 343 31.51 -1.73 11.62
CA ILE A 343 31.30 -2.51 12.85
C ILE A 343 32.64 -2.96 13.45
N ASP A 344 33.57 -3.43 12.64
CA ASP A 344 34.90 -3.86 13.11
C ASP A 344 35.72 -2.72 13.71
N ASN A 345 35.46 -1.48 13.29
CA ASN A 345 36.04 -0.28 13.87
C ASN A 345 35.25 0.28 15.07
N GLY A 346 34.19 -0.41 15.52
CA GLY A 346 33.35 0.02 16.64
C GLY A 346 32.49 1.25 16.34
N ILE A 347 32.20 1.50 15.06
CA ILE A 347 31.41 2.62 14.56
C ILE A 347 29.98 2.13 14.26
N PHE A 348 28.98 2.94 14.57
CA PHE A 348 27.59 2.64 14.20
C PHE A 348 27.47 2.57 12.67
N PRO A 349 26.92 1.49 12.09
CA PRO A 349 26.92 1.29 10.64
C PRO A 349 25.79 2.08 9.96
N ILE A 350 25.79 3.41 10.09
CA ILE A 350 24.75 4.30 9.56
C ILE A 350 25.22 4.93 8.24
N ASN A 351 24.36 4.88 7.22
CA ASN A 351 24.56 5.56 5.94
C ASN A 351 24.08 7.01 6.02
N ASP A 352 22.81 7.16 6.36
CA ASP A 352 22.11 8.44 6.42
C ASP A 352 21.43 8.55 7.78
N ILE A 353 21.66 9.64 8.51
CA ILE A 353 20.91 9.98 9.72
C ILE A 353 20.55 11.46 9.66
N ALA A 354 19.26 11.74 9.73
CA ALA A 354 18.72 13.08 9.75
C ALA A 354 18.17 13.39 11.15
N ASP A 355 18.66 14.45 11.80
CA ASP A 355 18.09 14.97 13.06
C ASP A 355 16.99 15.98 12.71
N LEU A 356 15.74 15.56 12.87
CA LEU A 356 14.61 16.21 12.22
C LEU A 356 13.97 17.28 13.11
N PRO A 357 13.49 18.39 12.51
CA PRO A 357 12.57 19.27 13.21
C PRO A 357 11.21 18.59 13.40
N ILE A 358 10.46 19.02 14.42
CA ILE A 358 9.27 18.33 14.93
C ILE A 358 8.21 18.10 13.85
N GLU A 359 8.07 19.02 12.89
CA GLU A 359 7.08 18.92 11.80
C GLU A 359 7.36 17.72 10.89
N GLU A 360 8.62 17.34 10.71
CA GLU A 360 9.00 16.17 9.91
C GLU A 360 8.84 14.86 10.69
N VAL A 361 9.06 14.92 12.01
CA VAL A 361 8.78 13.82 12.92
C VAL A 361 7.28 13.52 12.92
N HIS A 362 6.44 14.56 12.96
CA HIS A 362 4.98 14.43 12.79
C HIS A 362 4.63 13.82 11.45
N ALA A 363 5.15 14.38 10.35
CA ALA A 363 4.86 13.89 9.00
C ALA A 363 5.22 12.41 8.85
N LYS A 364 6.38 11.97 9.35
CA LYS A 364 6.80 10.56 9.35
C LYS A 364 5.85 9.68 10.18
N ALA A 365 5.54 10.09 11.41
CA ALA A 365 4.70 9.32 12.32
C ALA A 365 3.25 9.18 11.81
N LEU A 366 2.64 10.29 11.39
CA LEU A 366 1.26 10.32 10.90
C LEU A 366 1.14 9.55 9.58
N SER A 367 2.12 9.66 8.67
CA SER A 367 2.13 8.89 7.42
C SER A 367 2.05 7.38 7.67
N VAL A 368 2.76 6.86 8.68
CA VAL A 368 2.71 5.42 8.98
C VAL A 368 1.48 5.01 9.77
N MET A 369 0.91 5.88 10.62
CA MET A 369 -0.33 5.59 11.38
C MET A 369 -1.48 5.12 10.47
N PHE A 370 -1.55 5.66 9.26
CA PHE A 370 -2.55 5.28 8.27
C PHE A 370 -2.49 3.82 7.79
N TYR A 371 -1.44 3.03 8.13
CA TYR A 371 -1.50 1.56 7.97
C TYR A 371 -2.66 0.92 8.75
N PHE A 372 -3.14 1.59 9.81
CA PHE A 372 -4.27 1.16 10.62
C PHE A 372 -5.58 1.90 10.32
N GLY A 373 -5.52 2.90 9.44
CA GLY A 373 -6.67 3.71 9.06
C GLY A 373 -7.19 4.68 10.12
N PHE A 374 -6.41 4.94 11.19
CA PHE A 374 -6.78 5.90 12.22
C PHE A 374 -5.56 6.57 12.84
N ILE A 375 -5.82 7.67 13.56
CA ILE A 375 -4.87 8.38 14.41
C ILE A 375 -5.40 8.31 15.85
N SER A 376 -4.57 7.89 16.81
CA SER A 376 -4.91 7.95 18.24
C SER A 376 -4.41 9.28 18.83
N MET A 377 -5.34 10.07 19.37
CA MET A 377 -5.05 11.38 19.97
C MET A 377 -4.15 11.24 21.20
N LYS A 378 -4.40 10.22 22.02
CA LYS A 378 -3.62 9.87 23.21
C LYS A 378 -2.22 9.41 22.84
N ALA A 379 -2.08 8.58 21.80
CA ALA A 379 -0.77 8.17 21.31
C ALA A 379 0.04 9.37 20.81
N PHE A 380 -0.59 10.24 20.01
CA PHE A 380 0.02 11.48 19.53
C PHE A 380 0.48 12.36 20.70
N LYS A 381 -0.41 12.61 21.67
CA LYS A 381 -0.11 13.41 22.87
C LYS A 381 0.99 12.79 23.73
N LYS A 382 0.99 11.47 23.92
CA LYS A 382 2.05 10.76 24.64
C LYS A 382 3.40 10.92 23.91
N ARG A 383 3.41 10.86 22.58
CA ARG A 383 4.65 10.88 21.80
C ARG A 383 5.26 12.28 21.66
N PHE A 384 4.42 13.29 21.43
CA PHE A 384 4.85 14.64 21.08
C PHE A 384 4.63 15.68 22.18
N ASN A 385 3.91 15.31 23.26
CA ASN A 385 3.51 16.24 24.33
C ASN A 385 2.70 17.44 23.82
N GLU A 386 1.93 17.22 22.75
CA GLU A 386 1.08 18.21 22.08
C GLU A 386 -0.34 17.65 21.92
N ASP A 387 -1.35 18.53 21.92
CA ASP A 387 -2.71 18.11 21.62
C ASP A 387 -2.95 18.12 20.10
N PHE A 388 -3.38 16.98 19.55
CA PHE A 388 -3.54 16.84 18.10
C PHE A 388 -4.54 17.85 17.53
N LYS A 389 -5.58 18.23 18.29
CA LYS A 389 -6.58 19.22 17.87
C LYS A 389 -6.01 20.63 17.78
N ASP A 390 -5.06 20.96 18.65
CA ASP A 390 -4.41 22.27 18.67
C ASP A 390 -3.46 22.42 17.47
N VAL A 391 -2.77 21.32 17.09
CA VAL A 391 -1.82 21.32 15.97
C VAL A 391 -2.52 21.21 14.61
N TYR A 392 -3.57 20.38 14.50
CA TYR A 392 -4.18 19.99 13.21
C TYR A 392 -5.69 20.30 13.12
N GLY A 393 -6.19 21.27 13.88
CA GLY A 393 -7.62 21.61 13.92
C GLY A 393 -8.24 21.91 12.55
N ALA A 394 -7.54 22.65 11.69
CA ALA A 394 -8.02 22.97 10.33
C ALA A 394 -8.10 21.71 9.43
N GLN A 395 -7.14 20.79 9.56
CA GLN A 395 -7.12 19.52 8.84
C GLN A 395 -8.26 18.62 9.31
N ILE A 396 -8.52 18.55 10.62
CA ILE A 396 -9.64 17.79 11.19
C ILE A 396 -10.97 18.33 10.62
N GLU A 397 -11.19 19.63 10.67
CA GLU A 397 -12.40 20.26 10.13
C GLU A 397 -12.57 19.96 8.64
N PHE A 398 -11.50 20.10 7.85
CA PHE A 398 -11.50 19.75 6.43
C PHE A 398 -11.90 18.29 6.21
N LEU A 399 -11.29 17.36 6.93
CA LEU A 399 -11.54 15.92 6.77
C LEU A 399 -12.97 15.52 7.18
N GLN A 400 -13.52 16.12 8.23
CA GLN A 400 -14.89 15.87 8.66
C GLN A 400 -15.91 16.47 7.69
N ASN A 401 -15.71 17.72 7.23
CA ASN A 401 -16.59 18.39 6.29
C ASN A 401 -16.68 17.63 4.94
N HIS A 402 -15.60 16.96 4.55
CA HIS A 402 -15.54 16.13 3.35
C HIS A 402 -15.85 14.64 3.61
N ARG A 403 -16.28 14.27 4.83
CA ARG A 403 -16.61 12.89 5.24
C ARG A 403 -15.48 11.89 4.98
N LEU A 404 -14.23 12.35 5.06
CA LEU A 404 -13.03 11.52 4.86
C LEU A 404 -12.62 10.84 6.16
N MET A 405 -12.79 11.51 7.30
CA MET A 405 -12.50 10.94 8.62
C MET A 405 -13.55 11.39 9.63
N GLU A 406 -13.74 10.57 10.65
CA GLU A 406 -14.67 10.83 11.75
C GLU A 406 -14.10 10.36 13.08
N TYR A 407 -14.57 10.97 14.18
CA TYR A 407 -14.29 10.47 15.52
C TYR A 407 -15.22 9.30 15.82
N VAL A 408 -14.65 8.14 16.12
CA VAL A 408 -15.43 6.98 16.60
C VAL A 408 -15.54 6.97 18.13
N ASP A 409 -14.62 7.64 18.81
CA ASP A 409 -14.63 7.96 20.22
C ASP A 409 -13.78 9.22 20.50
N GLU A 410 -13.52 9.53 21.77
CA GLU A 410 -12.73 10.71 22.16
C GLU A 410 -11.24 10.63 21.78
N ASP A 411 -10.71 9.42 21.56
CA ASP A 411 -9.30 9.14 21.29
C ASP A 411 -9.03 8.80 19.82
N THR A 412 -10.01 8.29 19.08
CA THR A 412 -9.78 7.67 17.78
C THR A 412 -10.41 8.48 16.65
N PHE A 413 -9.56 9.08 15.81
CA PHE A 413 -9.97 9.72 14.56
C PHE A 413 -9.67 8.79 13.38
N MET A 414 -10.71 8.24 12.76
CA MET A 414 -10.64 7.10 11.84
C MET A 414 -11.14 7.47 10.44
N LEU A 415 -10.58 6.81 9.42
CA LEU A 415 -11.07 6.87 8.04
C LEU A 415 -12.51 6.34 7.95
N THR A 416 -13.35 7.06 7.21
CA THR A 416 -14.60 6.50 6.71
C THR A 416 -14.33 5.54 5.55
N ASP A 417 -15.34 4.81 5.08
CA ASP A 417 -15.21 4.00 3.85
C ASP A 417 -14.75 4.88 2.66
N TYR A 418 -15.34 6.07 2.55
CA TYR A 418 -14.97 7.06 1.53
C TYR A 418 -13.53 7.56 1.71
N GLY A 419 -13.11 7.83 2.95
CA GLY A 419 -11.75 8.24 3.27
C GLY A 419 -10.69 7.21 2.91
N ALA A 420 -10.98 5.93 3.09
CA ALA A 420 -10.05 4.85 2.74
C ALA A 420 -9.69 4.86 1.24
N ALA A 421 -10.67 5.10 0.36
CA ALA A 421 -10.44 5.23 -1.09
C ALA A 421 -9.63 6.50 -1.46
N HIS A 422 -9.59 7.50 -0.58
CA HIS A 422 -8.95 8.80 -0.78
C HIS A 422 -7.72 9.02 0.08
N LEU A 423 -7.18 7.94 0.66
CA LEU A 423 -6.07 7.98 1.62
C LEU A 423 -4.87 8.82 1.14
N TYR A 424 -4.58 8.76 -0.15
CA TYR A 424 -3.42 9.43 -0.75
C TYR A 424 -3.57 10.95 -0.87
N GLY A 425 -4.80 11.47 -0.80
CA GLY A 425 -5.06 12.90 -0.64
C GLY A 425 -5.04 13.33 0.84
N ILE A 426 -5.36 12.41 1.76
CA ILE A 426 -5.41 12.67 3.20
C ILE A 426 -4.01 12.78 3.80
N ILE A 427 -3.11 11.83 3.49
CA ILE A 427 -1.76 11.78 4.09
C ILE A 427 -0.99 13.11 3.94
N PRO A 428 -0.94 13.76 2.76
CA PRO A 428 -0.19 15.00 2.58
C PRO A 428 -0.69 16.21 3.36
N LEU A 429 -1.91 16.17 3.89
CA LEU A 429 -2.44 17.24 4.75
C LEU A 429 -1.64 17.37 6.06
N PHE A 430 -0.90 16.33 6.43
CA PHE A 430 -0.06 16.24 7.62
C PHE A 430 1.43 16.36 7.32
N TYR A 431 1.82 16.66 6.09
CA TYR A 431 3.21 16.93 5.74
C TYR A 431 3.68 18.28 6.30
N SER A 432 4.98 18.38 6.53
CA SER A 432 5.60 19.67 6.80
C SER A 432 5.45 20.62 5.62
N GLU A 433 5.59 21.93 5.86
CA GLU A 433 5.59 22.92 4.79
C GLU A 433 6.66 22.62 3.73
N ARG A 434 7.83 22.14 4.15
CA ARG A 434 8.93 21.76 3.25
C ARG A 434 8.54 20.59 2.35
N SER A 435 7.91 19.55 2.90
CA SER A 435 7.42 18.41 2.11
C SER A 435 6.25 18.78 1.19
N ILE A 436 5.36 19.69 1.62
CA ILE A 436 4.30 20.24 0.76
C ILE A 436 4.94 20.98 -0.41
N ASN A 437 5.88 21.88 -0.16
CA ASN A 437 6.58 22.62 -1.23
C ASN A 437 7.33 21.69 -2.19
N GLU A 438 7.97 20.65 -1.67
CA GLU A 438 8.61 19.61 -2.50
C GLU A 438 7.60 18.91 -3.41
N MET A 439 6.44 18.50 -2.89
CA MET A 439 5.36 17.85 -3.65
C MET A 439 4.83 18.76 -4.77
N PHE A 440 4.68 20.05 -4.50
CA PHE A 440 4.21 21.01 -5.51
C PHE A 440 5.27 21.32 -6.58
N ALA A 441 6.56 21.23 -6.24
CA ALA A 441 7.66 21.37 -7.19
C ALA A 441 7.85 20.15 -8.11
N MET A 442 7.19 19.01 -7.82
CA MET A 442 7.29 17.82 -8.68
C MET A 442 6.69 18.08 -10.06
N SER A 443 7.42 17.68 -11.11
CA SER A 443 6.99 17.85 -12.49
C SER A 443 5.75 17.03 -12.81
N GLU A 444 4.75 17.66 -13.42
CA GLU A 444 3.56 16.97 -13.91
C GLU A 444 3.76 16.23 -15.24
N ARG A 445 4.97 16.31 -15.83
CA ARG A 445 5.26 15.78 -17.17
C ARG A 445 4.82 14.32 -17.35
N TRP A 446 4.80 13.55 -16.27
CA TRP A 446 4.47 12.13 -16.25
C TRP A 446 2.97 11.83 -16.04
N LEU A 447 2.16 12.79 -15.59
CA LEU A 447 0.77 12.57 -15.15
C LEU A 447 -0.25 12.60 -16.30
N ASN A 448 0.13 13.22 -17.43
CA ASN A 448 -0.62 13.20 -18.69
C ASN A 448 0.23 12.57 -19.81
N ASP A 449 1.25 11.79 -19.46
CA ASP A 449 2.16 11.24 -20.45
C ASP A 449 1.45 10.11 -21.21
N LYS A 450 1.30 10.26 -22.53
CA LYS A 450 0.90 9.18 -23.45
C LYS A 450 1.63 7.88 -23.15
N LYS A 451 2.86 7.98 -22.62
CA LYS A 451 3.66 6.87 -22.14
C LYS A 451 2.93 5.92 -21.19
N GLY A 452 2.10 6.40 -20.26
CA GLY A 452 1.34 5.53 -19.34
C GLY A 452 0.30 4.68 -20.06
N GLU A 453 -0.44 5.31 -20.99
CA GLU A 453 -1.38 4.62 -21.86
C GLU A 453 -0.67 3.68 -22.84
N GLU A 454 0.47 4.08 -23.42
CA GLU A 454 1.30 3.24 -24.28
C GLU A 454 1.80 2.00 -23.52
N ILE A 455 2.34 2.17 -22.31
CA ILE A 455 2.77 1.06 -21.44
C ILE A 455 1.59 0.14 -21.12
N PHE A 456 0.44 0.71 -20.78
CA PHE A 456 -0.77 -0.08 -20.53
C PHE A 456 -1.18 -0.89 -21.76
N LEU A 457 -1.30 -0.24 -22.92
CA LEU A 457 -1.74 -0.87 -24.18
C LEU A 457 -0.74 -1.90 -24.72
N GLU A 458 0.57 -1.67 -24.56
CA GLU A 458 1.62 -2.62 -24.95
C GLU A 458 1.50 -3.93 -24.15
N LYS A 459 1.19 -3.82 -22.85
CA LYS A 459 1.05 -4.98 -21.97
C LYS A 459 -0.37 -5.54 -21.86
N TYR A 460 -1.36 -4.84 -22.44
CA TYR A 460 -2.76 -5.26 -22.40
C TYR A 460 -2.98 -6.54 -23.22
N ASP A 461 -3.38 -7.62 -22.55
CA ASP A 461 -3.65 -8.90 -23.21
C ASP A 461 -5.02 -8.88 -23.92
N ARG A 462 -5.00 -8.46 -25.19
CA ARG A 462 -6.20 -8.42 -26.03
C ARG A 462 -6.84 -9.79 -26.24
N LYS A 463 -6.10 -10.88 -26.06
CA LYS A 463 -6.61 -12.25 -26.27
C LYS A 463 -7.39 -12.78 -25.07
N ALA A 464 -7.32 -12.09 -23.94
CA ALA A 464 -8.06 -12.45 -22.74
C ALA A 464 -9.56 -12.08 -22.80
N TYR A 465 -9.99 -11.36 -23.84
CA TYR A 465 -11.36 -10.86 -23.99
C TYR A 465 -11.97 -11.26 -25.33
N ASP A 466 -13.29 -11.41 -25.37
CA ASP A 466 -14.03 -11.68 -26.60
C ASP A 466 -13.92 -10.54 -27.60
N ALA A 467 -13.91 -10.87 -28.90
CA ALA A 467 -13.87 -9.90 -29.99
C ALA A 467 -15.05 -10.13 -30.96
N PRO A 468 -15.98 -9.16 -31.12
CA PRO A 468 -15.98 -7.85 -30.45
C PRO A 468 -16.33 -7.96 -28.96
N SER A 469 -15.71 -7.10 -28.14
CA SER A 469 -16.17 -6.89 -26.76
C SER A 469 -17.38 -5.96 -26.77
N ILE A 470 -18.33 -6.15 -25.86
CA ILE A 470 -19.55 -5.33 -25.77
C ILE A 470 -19.42 -4.36 -24.58
N ALA A 471 -19.67 -3.08 -24.83
CA ALA A 471 -19.73 -2.03 -23.83
C ALA A 471 -21.05 -1.26 -23.91
N VAL A 472 -21.39 -0.56 -22.84
CA VAL A 472 -22.58 0.29 -22.70
C VAL A 472 -22.16 1.70 -22.31
N ASP A 473 -22.86 2.71 -22.84
CA ASP A 473 -22.62 4.12 -22.52
C ASP A 473 -23.94 4.83 -22.26
N LEU A 474 -24.00 5.71 -21.24
CA LEU A 474 -25.23 6.38 -20.84
C LEU A 474 -25.17 7.89 -21.06
N ILE A 475 -26.07 8.38 -21.90
CA ILE A 475 -26.34 9.82 -22.04
C ILE A 475 -27.40 10.20 -21.01
N VAL A 476 -26.96 10.68 -19.84
CA VAL A 476 -27.86 11.18 -18.80
C VAL A 476 -27.98 12.70 -18.91
N LEU A 477 -29.15 13.18 -19.31
CA LEU A 477 -29.45 14.60 -19.50
C LEU A 477 -30.31 15.14 -18.37
N ASN A 478 -30.15 16.41 -18.06
CA ASN A 478 -31.13 17.11 -17.24
C ASN A 478 -32.40 17.43 -18.06
N LYS A 479 -33.48 17.81 -17.37
CA LYS A 479 -34.81 18.02 -17.95
C LYS A 479 -34.86 18.93 -19.19
N ASP A 480 -34.09 20.02 -19.20
CA ASP A 480 -34.06 20.97 -20.32
C ASP A 480 -33.00 20.64 -21.38
N LYS A 481 -32.29 19.50 -21.21
CA LYS A 481 -31.21 19.03 -22.09
C LYS A 481 -30.11 20.06 -22.29
N SER A 482 -29.86 20.93 -21.30
CA SER A 482 -28.73 21.87 -21.31
C SER A 482 -27.46 21.29 -20.71
N LYS A 483 -27.59 20.30 -19.83
CA LYS A 483 -26.48 19.63 -19.14
C LYS A 483 -26.50 18.13 -19.36
N VAL A 484 -25.30 17.55 -19.35
CA VAL A 484 -25.07 16.09 -19.39
C VAL A 484 -24.22 15.70 -18.18
N LEU A 485 -24.56 14.55 -17.59
CA LEU A 485 -23.72 13.94 -16.56
C LEU A 485 -22.51 13.29 -17.22
N LEU A 486 -21.32 13.64 -16.75
CA LEU A 486 -20.07 13.01 -17.19
C LEU A 486 -19.27 12.58 -15.96
N ILE A 487 -18.46 11.55 -16.17
CA ILE A 487 -17.44 11.12 -15.23
C ILE A 487 -16.06 11.56 -15.71
N THR A 488 -15.13 11.73 -14.78
CA THR A 488 -13.70 11.78 -15.09
C THR A 488 -13.13 10.38 -14.95
N ARG A 489 -12.57 9.81 -16.03
CA ARG A 489 -12.07 8.43 -16.03
C ARG A 489 -10.84 8.26 -15.12
N GLY A 490 -10.90 7.27 -14.24
CA GLY A 490 -9.80 6.82 -13.39
C GLY A 490 -9.03 5.61 -13.93
N ALA A 491 -9.48 5.03 -15.05
CA ALA A 491 -8.89 3.84 -15.68
C ALA A 491 -8.35 4.13 -17.08
N HIS A 492 -7.27 3.44 -17.46
CA HIS A 492 -6.80 3.43 -18.84
C HIS A 492 -7.79 2.68 -19.76
N PRO A 493 -7.95 3.08 -21.03
CA PRO A 493 -7.35 4.26 -21.69
C PRO A 493 -8.05 5.57 -21.29
N TYR A 494 -7.49 6.71 -21.66
CA TYR A 494 -8.04 8.06 -21.44
C TYR A 494 -8.21 8.43 -19.96
N VAL A 495 -7.24 8.11 -19.09
CA VAL A 495 -7.23 8.56 -17.69
C VAL A 495 -7.30 10.10 -17.64
N ASN A 496 -8.10 10.65 -16.73
CA ASN A 496 -8.43 12.08 -16.58
C ASN A 496 -9.25 12.72 -17.71
N TYR A 497 -9.71 11.96 -18.71
CA TYR A 497 -10.65 12.48 -19.71
C TYR A 497 -12.09 12.38 -19.21
N LEU A 498 -12.95 13.26 -19.72
CA LEU A 498 -14.38 13.16 -19.49
C LEU A 498 -14.97 11.99 -20.29
N ALA A 499 -15.95 11.29 -19.74
CA ALA A 499 -16.65 10.23 -20.43
C ALA A 499 -18.12 10.19 -20.01
N LEU A 500 -18.97 9.62 -20.89
CA LEU A 500 -20.27 9.14 -20.48
C LEU A 500 -20.06 8.05 -19.41
N PRO A 501 -20.93 7.96 -18.40
CA PRO A 501 -20.97 6.80 -17.53
C PRO A 501 -21.15 5.53 -18.36
N GLY A 502 -20.39 4.48 -18.09
CA GLY A 502 -20.42 3.28 -18.93
C GLY A 502 -19.23 2.34 -18.77
N GLY A 503 -19.43 1.09 -19.17
CA GLY A 503 -18.45 0.03 -19.00
C GLY A 503 -18.73 -1.20 -19.85
N PHE A 504 -18.00 -2.29 -19.59
CA PHE A 504 -18.16 -3.53 -20.35
C PHE A 504 -19.35 -4.35 -19.83
N TYR A 505 -20.05 -5.02 -20.75
CA TYR A 505 -20.95 -6.11 -20.41
C TYR A 505 -20.16 -7.25 -19.75
N GLN A 506 -20.70 -7.79 -18.67
CA GLN A 506 -20.12 -8.92 -17.93
C GLN A 506 -21.01 -10.16 -18.09
N ASN A 507 -20.42 -11.35 -18.03
CA ASN A 507 -21.18 -12.61 -18.11
C ASN A 507 -22.18 -12.81 -16.96
N THR A 508 -22.08 -12.00 -15.90
CA THR A 508 -23.03 -11.96 -14.79
C THR A 508 -24.19 -10.99 -15.00
N ASP A 509 -24.17 -10.20 -16.07
CA ASP A 509 -25.27 -9.29 -16.40
C ASP A 509 -26.38 -10.05 -17.11
N ASP A 510 -27.63 -9.84 -16.67
CA ASP A 510 -28.79 -10.52 -17.26
C ASP A 510 -29.11 -10.00 -18.67
N THR A 511 -28.92 -8.70 -18.90
CA THR A 511 -29.19 -8.00 -20.16
C THR A 511 -28.20 -6.84 -20.35
N ILE A 512 -28.14 -6.30 -21.56
CA ILE A 512 -27.29 -5.14 -21.87
C ILE A 512 -27.84 -3.87 -21.20
N GLU A 513 -29.17 -3.76 -21.12
CA GLU A 513 -29.87 -2.70 -20.40
C GLU A 513 -29.54 -2.74 -18.90
N TYR A 514 -29.49 -3.95 -18.32
CA TYR A 514 -29.06 -4.14 -16.95
C TYR A 514 -27.61 -3.72 -16.75
N ALA A 515 -26.71 -4.08 -17.68
CA ALA A 515 -25.32 -3.61 -17.64
C ALA A 515 -25.25 -2.08 -17.65
N ALA A 516 -26.06 -1.40 -18.49
CA ALA A 516 -26.10 0.06 -18.51
C ALA A 516 -26.58 0.65 -17.17
N ALA A 517 -27.63 0.07 -16.58
CA ALA A 517 -28.16 0.54 -15.29
C ALA A 517 -27.15 0.31 -14.15
N ARG A 518 -26.44 -0.82 -14.19
CA ARG A 518 -25.37 -1.16 -13.25
C ARG A 518 -24.22 -0.16 -13.33
N GLU A 519 -23.68 0.10 -14.52
CA GLU A 519 -22.55 1.02 -14.70
C GLU A 519 -22.90 2.45 -14.24
N LEU A 520 -24.12 2.94 -14.54
CA LEU A 520 -24.54 4.25 -14.05
C LEU A 520 -24.58 4.31 -12.51
N LEU A 521 -25.14 3.28 -11.89
CA LEU A 521 -25.21 3.19 -10.44
C LEU A 521 -23.82 3.08 -9.82
N GLU A 522 -22.95 2.26 -10.41
CA GLU A 522 -21.58 2.01 -9.94
C GLU A 522 -20.71 3.27 -10.03
N GLU A 523 -20.79 4.04 -11.11
CA GLU A 523 -19.91 5.18 -11.33
C GLU A 523 -20.44 6.50 -10.74
N THR A 524 -21.76 6.63 -10.56
CA THR A 524 -22.39 7.92 -10.21
C THR A 524 -23.34 7.87 -9.02
N SER A 525 -23.61 6.66 -8.48
CA SER A 525 -24.62 6.39 -7.45
C SER A 525 -26.07 6.70 -7.89
N ILE A 526 -26.32 6.88 -9.19
CA ILE A 526 -27.66 7.16 -9.73
C ILE A 526 -28.30 5.85 -10.21
N SER A 527 -29.48 5.54 -9.68
CA SER A 527 -30.28 4.38 -10.10
C SER A 527 -31.40 4.81 -11.05
N VAL A 528 -31.43 4.21 -12.23
CA VAL A 528 -32.51 4.39 -13.22
C VAL A 528 -32.86 3.03 -13.83
N ASN A 529 -34.12 2.87 -14.21
CA ASN A 529 -34.53 1.71 -15.00
C ASN A 529 -34.21 1.99 -16.48
N ILE A 530 -33.50 1.09 -17.13
CA ILE A 530 -33.13 1.19 -18.54
C ILE A 530 -33.81 0.07 -19.29
N THR A 531 -34.37 0.42 -20.44
CA THR A 531 -35.08 -0.51 -21.32
C THR A 531 -34.64 -0.28 -22.77
N GLU A 532 -35.06 -1.16 -23.67
CA GLU A 532 -34.82 -1.01 -25.11
C GLU A 532 -35.34 0.33 -25.67
N GLU A 533 -36.38 0.92 -25.07
CA GLU A 533 -36.92 2.23 -25.47
C GLU A 533 -35.91 3.37 -25.25
N ASN A 534 -34.91 3.17 -24.39
CA ASN A 534 -33.85 4.14 -24.13
C ASN A 534 -32.70 4.05 -25.14
N LEU A 535 -32.68 3.06 -26.03
CA LEU A 535 -31.59 2.86 -27.00
C LEU A 535 -31.50 4.05 -27.96
N VAL A 536 -30.29 4.61 -28.09
CA VAL A 536 -30.02 5.74 -28.98
C VAL A 536 -29.11 5.36 -30.14
N LYS A 537 -28.00 4.68 -29.85
CA LYS A 537 -26.96 4.46 -30.86
C LYS A 537 -26.14 3.21 -30.58
N ILE A 538 -25.76 2.51 -31.64
CA ILE A 538 -24.74 1.46 -31.59
C ILE A 538 -23.49 1.96 -32.33
N SER A 539 -22.38 2.06 -31.61
CA SER A 539 -21.07 2.46 -32.13
C SER A 539 -20.17 1.23 -32.30
N SER A 540 -19.95 0.80 -33.55
CA SER A 540 -19.26 -0.47 -33.86
C SER A 540 -17.91 -0.31 -34.59
N SER A 541 -17.42 0.92 -34.75
CA SER A 541 -16.13 1.20 -35.41
C SER A 541 -14.97 0.53 -34.69
N LYS A 542 -14.11 -0.19 -35.43
CA LYS A 542 -12.91 -0.83 -34.86
C LYS A 542 -11.89 0.15 -34.28
N ALA A 543 -11.95 1.41 -34.67
CA ALA A 543 -11.02 2.45 -34.23
C ALA A 543 -11.51 3.24 -33.01
N ARG A 544 -12.72 2.95 -32.49
CA ARG A 544 -13.30 3.75 -31.39
C ARG A 544 -12.59 3.54 -30.06
N ASP A 545 -11.99 2.37 -29.86
CA ASP A 545 -11.36 1.98 -28.60
C ASP A 545 -9.95 1.42 -28.87
N PRO A 546 -8.89 1.95 -28.23
CA PRO A 546 -7.52 1.48 -28.45
C PRO A 546 -7.25 0.08 -27.89
N ARG A 547 -8.14 -0.47 -27.04
CA ARG A 547 -8.01 -1.82 -26.48
C ARG A 547 -8.32 -2.91 -27.49
N GLY A 548 -9.08 -2.63 -28.55
CA GLY A 548 -9.45 -3.61 -29.58
C GLY A 548 -10.79 -3.29 -30.23
N TRP A 549 -11.45 -4.32 -30.79
CA TRP A 549 -12.78 -4.12 -31.36
C TRP A 549 -13.85 -4.14 -30.26
N VAL A 550 -14.20 -2.95 -29.77
CA VAL A 550 -15.27 -2.75 -28.77
C VAL A 550 -16.49 -2.17 -29.46
N VAL A 551 -17.65 -2.80 -29.31
CA VAL A 551 -18.95 -2.27 -29.74
C VAL A 551 -19.61 -1.62 -28.53
N SER A 552 -19.95 -0.33 -28.63
CA SER A 552 -20.71 0.38 -27.60
C SER A 552 -22.19 0.48 -27.98
N ILE A 553 -23.05 0.22 -27.00
CA ILE A 553 -24.50 0.36 -27.08
C ILE A 553 -24.91 1.47 -26.14
N ALA A 554 -25.35 2.60 -26.71
CA ALA A 554 -25.59 3.83 -25.99
C ALA A 554 -27.08 4.05 -25.71
N TYR A 555 -27.42 4.32 -24.45
CA TYR A 555 -28.78 4.59 -23.97
C TYR A 555 -28.92 6.03 -23.47
N MET A 556 -30.10 6.63 -23.60
CA MET A 556 -30.38 7.97 -23.09
C MET A 556 -31.47 7.97 -22.01
N VAL A 557 -31.20 8.73 -20.95
CA VAL A 557 -32.11 8.94 -19.83
C VAL A 557 -32.20 10.44 -19.53
N ILE A 558 -33.40 10.92 -19.21
CA ILE A 558 -33.64 12.31 -18.79
C ILE A 558 -34.04 12.31 -17.33
N LEU A 559 -33.27 13.01 -16.48
CA LEU A 559 -33.56 13.18 -15.07
C LEU A 559 -34.31 14.48 -14.83
N ASN A 560 -35.40 14.39 -14.06
CA ASN A 560 -36.30 15.52 -13.78
C ASN A 560 -35.78 16.48 -12.70
N ASP A 561 -34.80 16.05 -11.89
CA ASP A 561 -34.32 16.79 -10.72
C ASP A 561 -32.83 17.14 -10.86
N THR A 562 -32.52 18.43 -10.74
CA THR A 562 -31.15 18.97 -10.79
C THR A 562 -30.43 18.88 -9.44
N ASP A 563 -31.12 18.49 -8.36
CA ASP A 563 -30.54 18.35 -7.01
C ASP A 563 -29.92 16.96 -6.76
N ILE A 564 -29.97 16.06 -7.75
CA ILE A 564 -29.20 14.81 -7.72
C ILE A 564 -27.73 15.18 -7.83
N LYS A 565 -27.03 15.17 -6.68
CA LYS A 565 -25.59 15.30 -6.59
C LYS A 565 -24.96 13.93 -6.88
N PRO A 566 -24.43 13.70 -8.09
CA PRO A 566 -23.75 12.45 -8.39
C PRO A 566 -22.57 12.25 -7.42
N LEU A 567 -22.36 11.01 -7.01
CA LEU A 567 -21.26 10.64 -6.14
C LEU A 567 -20.42 9.62 -6.89
N ALA A 568 -19.22 10.06 -7.28
CA ALA A 568 -18.27 9.25 -8.00
C ALA A 568 -17.90 8.01 -7.20
N ASN A 569 -17.93 6.87 -7.86
CA ASN A 569 -17.55 5.59 -7.31
C ASN A 569 -16.95 4.71 -8.42
N THR A 570 -16.40 3.55 -8.07
CA THR A 570 -15.66 2.67 -8.99
C THR A 570 -14.62 3.45 -9.83
N ASP A 571 -14.68 3.44 -11.17
CA ASP A 571 -13.69 4.04 -12.07
C ASP A 571 -13.83 5.54 -12.23
N ALA A 572 -14.91 6.14 -11.74
CA ALA A 572 -15.07 7.58 -11.80
C ALA A 572 -14.20 8.25 -10.72
N ILE A 573 -13.26 9.09 -11.14
CA ILE A 573 -12.54 10.02 -10.23
C ILE A 573 -13.52 11.05 -9.68
N SER A 574 -14.38 11.56 -10.56
CA SER A 574 -15.45 12.49 -10.25
C SER A 574 -16.64 12.20 -11.16
N ALA A 575 -17.82 12.62 -10.73
CA ALA A 575 -19.05 12.57 -11.52
C ALA A 575 -19.74 13.92 -11.30
N ASP A 576 -20.08 14.62 -12.38
CA ASP A 576 -20.63 15.97 -12.30
C ASP A 576 -21.46 16.34 -13.53
N TRP A 577 -22.28 17.39 -13.38
CA TRP A 577 -23.10 17.94 -14.45
C TRP A 577 -22.33 18.98 -15.27
N TYR A 578 -22.16 18.73 -16.57
CA TYR A 578 -21.45 19.61 -17.50
C TYR A 578 -22.40 20.29 -18.48
N ASP A 579 -22.18 21.58 -18.75
CA ASP A 579 -22.91 22.31 -19.80
C ASP A 579 -22.51 21.75 -21.18
N ILE A 580 -23.50 21.30 -21.94
CA ILE A 580 -23.30 20.68 -23.25
C ILE A 580 -22.64 21.65 -24.26
N LYS A 581 -22.88 22.95 -24.12
CA LYS A 581 -22.27 23.98 -24.98
C LYS A 581 -20.79 24.18 -24.68
N SER A 582 -20.33 23.78 -23.50
CA SER A 582 -18.94 23.91 -23.05
C SER A 582 -18.07 22.69 -23.38
N LEU A 583 -18.66 21.61 -23.91
CA LEU A 583 -17.94 20.38 -24.21
C LEU A 583 -16.99 20.55 -25.39
N GLU A 584 -15.75 20.13 -25.19
CA GLU A 584 -14.70 20.08 -26.21
C GLU A 584 -14.46 18.63 -26.60
N LYS A 585 -14.45 18.32 -27.91
CA LYS A 585 -14.32 16.95 -28.42
C LYS A 585 -13.04 16.27 -27.91
N GLU A 586 -11.95 17.04 -27.84
CA GLU A 586 -10.62 16.58 -27.46
C GLU A 586 -10.49 16.24 -25.98
N LYS A 587 -11.46 16.64 -25.15
CA LYS A 587 -11.51 16.35 -23.71
C LYS A 587 -12.37 15.14 -23.36
N LEU A 588 -13.11 14.59 -24.32
CA LEU A 588 -13.93 13.40 -24.12
C LEU A 588 -13.21 12.15 -24.61
N ALA A 589 -13.31 11.07 -23.84
CA ALA A 589 -12.77 9.77 -24.20
C ALA A 589 -13.53 9.13 -25.36
N PHE A 590 -12.84 8.23 -26.08
CA PHE A 590 -13.41 7.43 -27.17
C PHE A 590 -14.14 8.29 -28.23
N ASP A 591 -15.35 7.86 -28.63
CA ASP A 591 -16.27 8.58 -29.51
C ASP A 591 -17.42 9.26 -28.74
N HIS A 592 -17.28 9.49 -27.42
CA HIS A 592 -18.37 9.94 -26.55
C HIS A 592 -18.94 11.30 -26.96
N TYR A 593 -18.11 12.22 -27.43
CA TYR A 593 -18.59 13.49 -27.98
C TYR A 593 -19.54 13.28 -29.17
N ASP A 594 -19.21 12.34 -30.06
CA ASP A 594 -20.01 12.03 -31.25
C ASP A 594 -21.29 11.25 -30.88
N ILE A 595 -21.27 10.49 -29.78
CA ILE A 595 -22.46 9.84 -29.19
C ILE A 595 -23.41 10.90 -28.62
N ILE A 596 -22.91 11.84 -27.81
CA ILE A 596 -23.71 12.94 -27.23
C ILE A 596 -24.34 13.79 -28.33
N LYS A 597 -23.55 14.18 -29.35
CA LYS A 597 -24.08 14.97 -30.48
C LYS A 597 -25.12 14.22 -31.29
N TYR A 598 -25.07 12.90 -31.34
CA TYR A 598 -26.09 12.09 -32.00
C TYR A 598 -27.39 12.08 -31.20
N ALA A 599 -27.32 11.92 -29.87
CA ALA A 599 -28.48 11.88 -28.98
C ALA A 599 -29.28 13.21 -28.93
N LEU A 600 -28.63 14.33 -29.26
CA LEU A 600 -29.23 15.67 -29.24
C LEU A 600 -29.83 16.12 -30.59
N LYS A 601 -29.68 15.31 -31.64
CA LYS A 601 -30.33 15.53 -32.95
C LYS A 601 -31.74 14.97 -32.92
#